data_AF-A0A5C7QPI3-F1
#
_entry.id   AF-A0A5C7QPI3-F1
#
_cell.length_a   1.000
_cell.length_b   1.000
_cell.length_c   1.000
_cell.angle_alpha   90.00
_cell.angle_beta   90.00
_cell.angle_gamma   90.00
#
_symmetry.space_group_name_H-M   'P 1'
#
loop_
_entity.id
_entity.type
_entity.pdbx_description
1 polymer ?
#
loop_
_entity_poly.entity_id
_entity_poly.type
_entity_poly.pdbx_seq_one_letter_code
_entity_poly.pdbx_strand_id
1 'polypeptide(L)'
;MIGLLRSAASIEVVEDHENRLELNANNRRVVADRATRAVRLGGRVVAHFGAIDAIEIRYHENGDGPEWWAVSLRVGSGRRVAIGRTTDDAEASIAAARLGTITGKRVVAVN
;
A
#
# COMPACT_ATOMS: atom_id res chain seq x y z
N MET A 1 24.57 21.51 -11.67
CA MET A 1 23.91 21.29 -10.37
C MET A 1 23.07 20.04 -10.51
N ILE A 2 23.55 18.90 -10.02
CA ILE A 2 22.84 17.63 -10.15
C ILE A 2 21.74 17.67 -9.08
N GLY A 3 20.53 18.01 -9.50
CA GLY A 3 19.35 17.91 -8.64
C GLY A 3 19.17 16.45 -8.27
N LEU A 4 19.55 16.10 -7.04
CA LEU A 4 19.14 14.85 -6.42
C LEU A 4 17.61 14.81 -6.52
N LEU A 5 17.09 13.96 -7.42
CA LEU A 5 15.74 13.45 -7.34
C LEU A 5 15.59 12.84 -5.96
N ARG A 6 15.16 13.63 -4.98
CA ARG A 6 14.45 13.11 -3.83
C ARG A 6 13.27 12.41 -4.47
N SER A 7 13.36 11.10 -4.67
CA SER A 7 12.24 10.31 -5.17
C SER A 7 11.10 10.63 -4.22
N ALA A 8 10.14 11.44 -4.68
CA ALA A 8 8.96 11.76 -3.88
C ALA A 8 8.34 10.43 -3.51
N ALA A 9 7.93 10.29 -2.25
CA ALA A 9 7.32 9.05 -1.85
C ALA A 9 6.03 8.90 -2.66
N SER A 10 5.87 7.82 -3.41
CA SER A 10 4.70 7.59 -4.28
C SER A 10 4.18 6.17 -4.17
N ILE A 11 2.88 6.01 -4.46
CA ILE A 11 2.23 4.72 -4.62
C ILE A 11 1.44 4.73 -5.93
N GLU A 12 2.01 4.11 -6.95
CA GLU A 12 1.45 4.11 -8.30
C GLU A 12 0.80 2.78 -8.62
N VAL A 13 -0.36 2.80 -9.28
CA VAL A 13 -0.97 1.60 -9.86
C VAL A 13 -0.29 1.31 -11.19
N VAL A 14 0.36 0.15 -11.29
CA VAL A 14 1.05 -0.31 -12.50
C VAL A 14 0.15 -1.21 -13.34
N GLU A 15 -0.61 -2.09 -12.69
CA GLU A 15 -1.53 -3.03 -13.32
C GLU A 15 -2.76 -3.19 -12.42
N ASP A 16 -3.96 -3.13 -13.01
CA ASP A 16 -5.22 -3.33 -12.29
C ASP A 16 -6.18 -4.17 -13.14
N HIS A 17 -6.24 -5.45 -12.80
CA HIS A 17 -7.11 -6.45 -13.40
C HIS A 17 -7.92 -7.14 -12.30
N GLU A 18 -9.03 -7.78 -12.70
CA GLU A 18 -9.94 -8.45 -11.77
C GLU A 18 -9.23 -9.43 -10.81
N ASN A 19 -8.19 -10.12 -11.29
CA ASN A 19 -7.47 -11.15 -10.54
C ASN A 19 -6.08 -10.72 -10.05
N ARG A 20 -5.61 -9.54 -10.43
CA ARG A 20 -4.24 -9.12 -10.17
C ARG A 20 -4.11 -7.60 -10.10
N LEU A 21 -3.51 -7.13 -9.03
CA LEU A 21 -3.17 -5.73 -8.80
C LEU A 21 -1.66 -5.64 -8.61
N GLU A 22 -1.04 -4.72 -9.33
CA GLU A 22 0.37 -4.37 -9.16
C GLU A 22 0.50 -2.90 -8.80
N LEU A 23 1.22 -2.62 -7.73
CA LEU A 23 1.59 -1.27 -7.33
C LEU A 23 3.11 -1.11 -7.35
N ASN A 24 3.59 0.06 -7.74
CA ASN A 24 4.94 0.51 -7.46
C ASN A 24 4.89 1.45 -6.26
N ALA A 25 5.36 0.99 -5.11
CA ALA A 25 5.42 1.77 -3.88
C ALA A 25 6.88 2.09 -3.55
N ASN A 26 7.33 3.32 -3.80
CA ASN A 26 8.70 3.76 -3.52
C ASN A 26 9.78 2.81 -4.11
N ASN A 27 9.66 2.48 -5.40
CA ASN A 27 10.51 1.52 -6.12
C ASN A 27 10.44 0.08 -5.59
N ARG A 28 9.39 -0.26 -4.82
CA ARG A 28 9.10 -1.62 -4.42
C ARG A 28 7.84 -2.09 -5.09
N ARG A 29 7.97 -3.20 -5.80
CA ARG A 29 6.85 -3.89 -6.43
C ARG A 29 5.98 -4.57 -5.37
N VAL A 30 4.70 -4.22 -5.36
CA VAL A 30 3.66 -4.85 -4.56
C VAL A 30 2.71 -5.57 -5.52
N VAL A 31 2.47 -6.86 -5.30
CA VAL A 31 1.56 -7.64 -6.14
C VAL A 31 0.52 -8.31 -5.25
N ALA A 32 -0.75 -7.96 -5.42
CA ALA A 32 -1.87 -8.72 -4.86
C ALA A 32 -2.48 -9.59 -5.97
N ASP A 33 -2.65 -10.88 -5.69
CA ASP A 33 -3.01 -11.87 -6.70
C ASP A 33 -4.10 -12.79 -6.15
N ARG A 34 -5.24 -12.87 -6.84
CA ARG A 34 -6.40 -13.68 -6.43
C ARG A 34 -6.18 -15.17 -6.62
N ALA A 35 -5.40 -15.60 -7.63
CA ALA A 35 -5.13 -17.02 -7.88
C ALA A 35 -4.31 -17.63 -6.74
N THR A 36 -3.28 -16.91 -6.29
CA THR A 36 -2.44 -17.32 -5.15
C THR A 36 -2.97 -16.85 -3.79
N ARG A 37 -4.02 -16.01 -3.79
CA ARG A 37 -4.63 -15.37 -2.61
C ARG A 37 -3.59 -14.76 -1.67
N ALA A 38 -2.63 -14.03 -2.25
CA ALA A 38 -1.49 -13.50 -1.52
C ALA A 38 -1.09 -12.11 -1.99
N VAL A 39 -0.55 -11.32 -1.06
CA VAL A 39 0.17 -10.08 -1.32
C VAL A 39 1.66 -10.36 -1.23
N ARG A 40 2.40 -9.94 -2.26
CA ARG A 40 3.86 -10.00 -2.33
C ARG A 40 4.46 -8.60 -2.32
N LEU A 41 5.56 -8.43 -1.61
CA LEU A 41 6.38 -7.21 -1.62
C LEU A 41 7.81 -7.60 -2.02
N GLY A 42 8.33 -7.01 -3.09
CA GLY A 42 9.66 -7.36 -3.60
C GLY A 42 9.80 -8.86 -3.92
N GLY A 43 8.73 -9.49 -4.42
CA GLY A 43 8.67 -10.92 -4.75
C GLY A 43 8.41 -11.87 -3.57
N ARG A 44 8.46 -11.41 -2.32
CA ARG A 44 8.20 -12.24 -1.14
C ARG A 44 6.75 -12.15 -0.70
N VAL A 45 6.12 -13.27 -0.36
CA VAL A 45 4.77 -13.27 0.24
C VAL A 45 4.84 -12.61 1.62
N VAL A 46 4.08 -11.55 1.81
CA VAL A 46 4.02 -10.80 3.08
C VAL A 46 2.72 -11.03 3.84
N ALA A 47 1.64 -11.35 3.12
CA ALA A 47 0.35 -11.70 3.71
C ALA A 47 -0.46 -12.56 2.74
N HIS A 48 -1.12 -13.59 3.25
CA HIS A 48 -2.23 -14.23 2.54
C HIS A 48 -3.50 -13.42 2.76
N PHE A 49 -4.40 -13.41 1.77
CA PHE A 49 -5.66 -12.67 1.87
C PHE A 49 -6.48 -13.08 3.09
N GLY A 50 -6.45 -14.38 3.45
CA GLY A 50 -7.13 -14.88 4.65
C GLY A 50 -6.59 -14.29 5.96
N ALA A 51 -5.32 -13.91 6.01
CA ALA A 51 -4.66 -13.36 7.19
C ALA A 51 -4.75 -11.83 7.28
N ILE A 52 -5.26 -11.15 6.26
CA ILE A 52 -5.46 -9.70 6.26
C ILE A 52 -6.80 -9.39 6.94
N ASP A 53 -6.76 -8.55 7.97
CA ASP A 53 -7.96 -8.10 8.69
C ASP A 53 -8.54 -6.83 8.09
N ALA A 54 -7.66 -5.90 7.67
CA ALA A 54 -8.02 -4.63 7.05
C ALA A 54 -6.85 -4.04 6.27
N ILE A 55 -7.17 -3.16 5.33
CA ILE A 55 -6.23 -2.23 4.71
C ILE A 55 -6.29 -0.92 5.50
N GLU A 56 -5.16 -0.46 6.01
CA GLU A 56 -5.09 0.75 6.84
C GLU A 56 -4.48 1.90 6.04
N ILE A 57 -5.15 3.04 6.06
CA ILE A 57 -4.60 4.34 5.66
C ILE A 57 -4.30 5.12 6.93
N ARG A 58 -3.05 5.54 7.11
CA ARG A 58 -2.64 6.36 8.25
C ARG A 58 -2.10 7.69 7.79
N TYR A 59 -2.60 8.76 8.40
CA TYR A 59 -2.07 10.10 8.21
C TYR A 59 -0.89 10.36 9.17
N HIS A 60 0.12 11.05 8.69
CA HIS A 60 1.28 11.44 9.48
C HIS A 60 1.61 12.92 9.24
N GLU A 61 1.46 13.71 10.30
CA GLU A 61 2.01 15.06 10.38
C GLU A 61 3.55 15.00 10.42
N ASN A 62 4.20 16.02 9.87
CA ASN A 62 5.66 16.06 9.77
C ASN A 62 6.23 17.44 10.13
N GLY A 63 5.68 18.11 11.14
CA GLY A 63 6.16 19.43 11.59
C GLY A 63 6.26 20.42 10.42
N ASP A 64 7.47 20.91 10.15
CA ASP A 64 7.76 21.82 9.03
C ASP A 64 7.96 21.13 7.67
N GLY A 65 7.91 19.79 7.65
CA GLY A 65 8.02 18.96 6.45
C GLY A 65 6.65 18.62 5.84
N PRO A 66 6.65 18.05 4.62
CA PRO A 66 5.40 17.64 3.99
C PRO A 66 4.76 16.51 4.80
N GLU A 67 3.45 16.65 4.99
CA GLU A 67 2.56 15.61 5.49
C GLU A 67 2.60 14.39 4.57
N TRP A 68 2.30 13.22 5.11
CA TRP A 68 2.32 11.99 4.33
C TRP A 68 1.34 10.95 4.84
N TRP A 69 0.94 10.07 3.93
CA TRP A 69 0.04 8.96 4.18
C TRP A 69 0.77 7.64 4.05
N ALA A 70 0.48 6.71 4.95
CA ALA A 70 0.97 5.34 4.91
C ALA A 70 -0.17 4.38 4.57
N VAL A 71 0.07 3.48 3.61
CA VAL A 71 -0.83 2.35 3.31
C VAL A 71 -0.19 1.09 3.87
N SER A 72 -0.94 0.35 4.67
CA SER A 72 -0.46 -0.88 5.30
C SER A 72 -1.54 -1.96 5.41
N LEU A 73 -1.12 -3.21 5.50
CA LEU A 73 -2.01 -4.33 5.80
C LEU A 73 -1.98 -4.59 7.30
N ARG A 74 -3.13 -4.61 7.95
CA ARG A 74 -3.24 -5.20 9.28
C ARG A 74 -3.47 -6.70 9.14
N VAL A 75 -2.63 -7.49 9.82
CA VAL A 75 -2.65 -8.95 9.75
C VAL A 75 -2.65 -9.59 11.14
N GLY A 76 -3.56 -10.53 11.38
CA GLY A 76 -3.65 -11.33 12.60
C GLY A 76 -3.69 -10.51 13.90
N SER A 77 -2.76 -10.78 14.83
CA SER A 77 -2.67 -10.18 16.17
C SER A 77 -2.26 -8.70 16.20
N GLY A 78 -2.70 -7.90 15.22
CA GLY A 78 -2.40 -6.47 15.12
C GLY A 78 -1.05 -6.13 14.49
N ARG A 79 -0.36 -7.12 13.88
CA ARG A 79 0.87 -6.86 13.12
C ARG A 79 0.52 -6.02 11.88
N ARG A 80 1.37 -5.05 11.56
CA ARG A 80 1.24 -4.22 10.35
C ARG A 80 2.32 -4.57 9.34
N VAL A 81 1.93 -4.70 8.09
CA VAL A 81 2.84 -4.85 6.95
C VAL A 81 2.76 -3.57 6.14
N ALA A 82 3.85 -2.80 6.10
CA ALA A 82 3.92 -1.60 5.30
C ALA A 82 3.90 -1.94 3.80
N ILE A 83 2.98 -1.33 3.05
CA ILE A 83 2.90 -1.44 1.59
C ILE A 83 3.66 -0.28 0.96
N GLY A 84 3.32 0.94 1.36
CA GLY A 84 3.88 2.14 0.77
C GLY A 84 3.53 3.38 1.60
N ARG A 85 4.13 4.49 1.19
CA ARG A 85 3.78 5.82 1.70
C ARG A 85 3.87 6.82 0.56
N THR A 86 3.09 7.88 0.65
CA THR A 86 3.03 8.96 -0.35
C THR A 86 2.69 10.29 0.33
N THR A 87 3.04 11.41 -0.29
CA THR A 87 2.60 12.75 0.12
C THR A 87 1.29 13.18 -0.55
N ASP A 88 0.70 12.30 -1.36
CA ASP A 88 -0.57 12.51 -2.05
C ASP A 88 -1.65 11.63 -1.43
N ASP A 89 -2.72 12.26 -0.90
CA ASP A 89 -3.82 11.58 -0.23
C ASP A 89 -4.69 10.76 -1.20
N ALA A 90 -4.79 11.22 -2.46
CA ALA A 90 -5.50 10.51 -3.51
C ALA A 90 -4.75 9.24 -3.91
N GLU A 91 -3.43 9.28 -4.06
CA GLU A 91 -2.61 8.08 -4.30
C GLU A 91 -2.81 7.03 -3.18
N ALA A 92 -2.74 7.46 -1.91
CA ALA A 92 -2.93 6.57 -0.78
C ALA A 92 -4.34 5.95 -0.77
N SER A 93 -5.36 6.77 -1.05
CA SER A 93 -6.76 6.35 -1.09
C SER A 93 -7.04 5.38 -2.23
N ILE A 94 -6.53 5.66 -3.44
CA ILE A 94 -6.64 4.78 -4.60
C ILE A 94 -5.95 3.44 -4.32
N ALA A 95 -4.71 3.46 -3.86
CA ALA A 95 -3.96 2.24 -3.55
C ALA A 95 -4.68 1.36 -2.52
N ALA A 96 -5.17 1.97 -1.43
CA ALA A 96 -5.91 1.27 -0.40
C ALA A 96 -7.25 0.71 -0.91
N ALA A 97 -8.00 1.48 -1.68
CA ALA A 97 -9.26 1.04 -2.29
C ALA A 97 -9.05 -0.16 -3.22
N ARG A 98 -8.03 -0.12 -4.09
CA ARG A 98 -7.71 -1.22 -5.00
C ARG A 98 -7.26 -2.47 -4.24
N LEU A 99 -6.43 -2.32 -3.21
CA LEU A 99 -6.07 -3.41 -2.30
C LEU A 99 -7.30 -3.98 -1.61
N GLY A 100 -8.24 -3.15 -1.15
CA GLY A 100 -9.50 -3.57 -0.55
C GLY A 100 -10.34 -4.42 -1.51
N THR A 101 -10.53 -3.94 -2.74
CA THR A 101 -11.29 -4.64 -3.80
C THR A 101 -10.70 -6.00 -4.16
N ILE A 102 -9.38 -6.08 -4.38
CA ILE A 102 -8.77 -7.35 -4.79
C ILE A 102 -8.71 -8.37 -3.65
N THR A 103 -8.46 -7.93 -2.42
CA THR A 103 -8.37 -8.80 -1.24
C THR A 103 -9.72 -9.13 -0.60
N GLY A 104 -10.77 -8.38 -0.95
CA GLY A 104 -12.09 -8.44 -0.30
C GLY A 104 -12.07 -7.92 1.14
N LYS A 105 -11.14 -7.02 1.47
CA LYS A 105 -10.96 -6.51 2.83
C LYS A 105 -11.37 -5.05 2.90
N ARG A 106 -11.93 -4.67 4.06
CA ARG A 106 -12.30 -3.28 4.32
C ARG A 106 -11.06 -2.39 4.37
N VAL A 107 -11.24 -1.16 3.90
CA VAL A 107 -10.29 -0.07 4.11
C VAL A 107 -10.70 0.69 5.37
N VAL A 108 -9.74 1.01 6.23
CA VAL A 108 -9.96 1.80 7.45
C VAL A 108 -8.95 2.93 7.53
N ALA A 109 -9.44 4.13 7.81
CA ALA A 109 -8.58 5.23 8.23
C ALA A 109 -8.19 5.01 9.70
N VAL A 110 -6.91 5.15 10.01
CA VAL A 110 -6.38 5.05 11.37
C VAL A 110 -5.56 6.29 11.68
N ASN A 111 -5.72 6.78 12.91
CA ASN A 111 -4.86 7.82 13.47
C ASN A 111 -3.59 7.19 14.08
#